data_AF-A0AAW1JV42-F1
#
_entry.id   AF-A0AAW1JV42-F1
#
_cell.length_a   1.000
_cell.length_b   1.000
_cell.length_c   1.000
_cell.angle_alpha   90.00
_cell.angle_beta   90.00
_cell.angle_gamma   90.00
#
_symmetry.space_group_name_H-M   'P 1'
#
loop_
_entity.id
_entity.type
_entity.pdbx_description
1 polymer ?
#
loop_
_entity_poly.entity_id
_entity_poly.type
_entity_poly.pdbx_seq_one_letter_code
_entity_poly.pdbx_strand_id
1 'polypeptide(L)'
;MPTTAAAVLRVFFHDCMIDGCDGSTLVASNAFNPKAERDAEINLSLPGDAFDLITRIKTDLKLHCPGIVSCTDILATSTRNLVKMTGGPFYEIKLGRKDRLVSQVLKRERYTPNRGKRHATRRRHEQRIEVPARGSEDRGTH
;
A
#
# COMPACT_ATOMS: atom_id res chain seq x y z
N MET A 1 15.22 -5.92 11.57
CA MET A 1 14.13 -6.26 12.51
C MET A 1 13.30 -7.37 11.90
N PRO A 2 13.28 -8.59 12.47
CA PRO A 2 12.52 -9.73 11.95
C PRO A 2 11.02 -9.43 11.79
N THR A 3 10.48 -8.59 12.69
CA THR A 3 9.07 -8.20 12.74
C THR A 3 8.63 -7.37 11.53
N THR A 4 9.47 -6.47 11.05
CA THR A 4 9.17 -5.62 9.89
C THR A 4 9.06 -6.42 8.60
N ALA A 5 9.81 -7.53 8.46
CA ALA A 5 9.67 -8.42 7.32
C ALA A 5 8.28 -9.07 7.26
N ALA A 6 7.82 -9.61 8.39
CA ALA A 6 6.47 -10.18 8.51
C ALA A 6 5.38 -9.11 8.31
N ALA A 7 5.58 -7.90 8.85
CA ALA A 7 4.67 -6.78 8.70
C ALA A 7 4.47 -6.37 7.24
N VAL A 8 5.57 -6.14 6.51
CA VAL A 8 5.52 -5.71 5.10
C VAL A 8 4.93 -6.80 4.22
N LEU A 9 5.28 -8.07 4.47
CA LEU A 9 4.67 -9.21 3.78
C LEU A 9 3.14 -9.27 4.00
N ARG A 10 2.68 -9.01 5.23
CA ARG A 10 1.24 -8.99 5.54
C ARG A 10 0.53 -7.83 4.85
N VAL A 11 1.12 -6.63 4.82
CA VAL A 11 0.55 -5.49 4.08
C VAL A 11 0.48 -5.80 2.58
N PHE A 12 1.52 -6.39 2.00
CA PHE A 12 1.52 -6.82 0.60
C PHE A 12 0.42 -7.84 0.31
N PHE A 13 0.22 -8.81 1.20
CA PHE A 13 -0.88 -9.76 1.08
C PHE A 13 -2.26 -9.07 1.12
N HIS A 14 -2.47 -8.14 2.05
CA HIS A 14 -3.74 -7.41 2.15
C HIS A 14 -4.02 -6.53 0.92
N ASP A 15 -2.99 -5.87 0.36
CA ASP A 15 -3.11 -5.07 -0.86
C ASP A 15 -3.44 -5.92 -2.09
N CYS A 16 -2.97 -7.16 -2.15
CA CYS A 16 -3.17 -8.04 -3.30
C CYS A 16 -4.39 -8.98 -3.20
N MET A 17 -4.98 -9.16 -2.01
CA MET A 17 -5.98 -10.21 -1.76
C MET A 17 -7.29 -10.00 -2.52
N ILE A 18 -7.73 -8.75 -2.67
CA ILE A 18 -9.01 -8.40 -3.29
C ILE A 18 -8.75 -7.26 -4.25
N ASP A 19 -9.23 -7.40 -5.49
CA ASP A 19 -9.18 -6.36 -6.53
C ASP A 19 -7.77 -5.98 -7.05
N GLY A 20 -6.72 -6.64 -6.56
CA GLY A 20 -5.37 -6.62 -7.10
C GLY A 20 -4.42 -5.65 -6.41
N CYS A 21 -3.11 -5.88 -6.56
CA CYS A 21 -2.07 -5.06 -5.95
C CYS A 21 -2.03 -3.69 -6.64
N ASP A 22 -2.61 -2.67 -6.01
CA ASP A 22 -2.67 -1.31 -6.54
C ASP A 22 -2.42 -0.22 -5.48
N GLY A 23 -1.94 -0.60 -4.29
CA GLY A 23 -1.49 0.32 -3.26
C GLY A 23 -2.62 1.04 -2.53
N SER A 24 -3.89 0.68 -2.75
CA SER A 24 -5.05 1.27 -2.06
C SER A 24 -4.99 1.07 -0.54
N THR A 25 -4.40 -0.04 -0.06
CA THR A 25 -4.20 -0.31 1.37
C THR A 25 -3.19 0.64 2.01
N LEU A 26 -2.30 1.27 1.24
CA LEU A 26 -1.29 2.21 1.75
C LEU A 26 -1.86 3.61 2.04
N VAL A 27 -3.05 3.92 1.53
CA VAL A 27 -3.68 5.23 1.69
C VAL A 27 -4.48 5.27 2.99
N ALA A 28 -4.18 6.21 3.89
CA ALA A 28 -4.99 6.46 5.09
C ALA A 28 -6.14 7.41 4.80
N SER A 29 -7.18 7.37 5.64
CA SER A 29 -8.28 8.32 5.55
C SER A 29 -7.81 9.75 5.79
N ASN A 30 -8.42 10.69 5.09
CA ASN A 30 -8.17 12.12 5.21
C ASN A 30 -9.46 12.92 4.94
N ALA A 31 -9.39 14.25 5.02
CA ALA A 31 -10.56 15.12 4.83
C ALA A 31 -11.28 14.91 3.47
N PHE A 32 -10.55 14.53 2.42
CA PHE A 32 -11.10 14.31 1.07
C PHE A 32 -11.50 12.84 0.83
N ASN A 33 -10.93 11.91 1.59
CA ASN A 33 -11.26 10.49 1.55
C ASN A 33 -11.38 9.93 2.98
N PRO A 34 -12.53 10.09 3.66
CA PRO A 34 -12.71 9.69 5.05
C PRO A 34 -12.92 8.18 5.24
N LYS A 35 -12.92 7.39 4.16
CA LYS A 35 -13.19 5.94 4.18
C LYS A 35 -12.17 5.17 3.35
N ALA A 36 -10.90 5.33 3.68
CA ALA A 36 -9.82 4.61 3.02
C ALA A 36 -9.77 3.14 3.46
N GLU A 37 -9.31 2.26 2.56
CA GLU A 37 -9.20 0.83 2.81
C GLU A 37 -8.31 0.51 4.01
N ARG A 38 -7.25 1.28 4.24
CA ARG A 38 -6.34 1.10 5.38
C ARG A 38 -7.06 1.08 6.73
N ASP A 39 -8.15 1.85 6.84
CA ASP A 39 -8.89 2.03 8.09
C ASP A 39 -10.12 1.11 8.16
N ALA A 40 -10.25 0.15 7.22
CA ALA A 40 -11.21 -0.93 7.33
C ALA A 40 -10.89 -1.82 8.54
N GLU A 41 -11.91 -2.38 9.20
CA GLU A 41 -11.77 -3.23 10.39
C GLU A 41 -10.73 -4.34 10.23
N ILE A 42 -10.73 -5.01 9.08
CA ILE A 42 -9.78 -6.08 8.73
C ILE A 42 -8.32 -5.61 8.64
N ASN A 43 -8.10 -4.33 8.37
CA ASN A 43 -6.79 -3.70 8.16
C ASN A 43 -6.29 -2.95 9.41
N LEU A 44 -7.13 -2.71 10.43
CA LEU A 44 -6.73 -2.04 11.67
C LEU A 44 -5.58 -2.74 12.40
N SER A 45 -5.49 -4.06 12.26
CA SER A 45 -4.41 -4.88 12.85
C SER A 45 -3.13 -4.94 12.01
N LEU A 46 -3.06 -4.21 10.88
CA LEU A 46 -1.85 -4.13 10.07
C LEU A 46 -0.77 -3.32 10.80
N PRO A 47 0.48 -3.81 10.88
CA PRO A 47 1.53 -3.11 11.62
C PRO A 47 1.89 -1.75 11.02
N GLY A 48 2.05 -0.74 11.88
CA GLY A 48 2.40 0.63 11.49
C GLY A 48 3.77 0.76 10.81
N ASP A 49 4.74 -0.03 11.25
CA ASP A 49 6.13 0.01 10.80
C ASP A 49 6.28 -0.35 9.31
N ALA A 50 5.40 -1.21 8.78
CA ALA A 50 5.34 -1.47 7.35
C ALA A 50 4.98 -0.21 6.55
N PHE A 51 3.96 0.55 6.99
CA PHE A 51 3.57 1.78 6.30
C PHE A 51 4.66 2.85 6.40
N ASP A 52 5.32 2.97 7.55
CA ASP A 52 6.41 3.92 7.75
C ASP A 52 7.60 3.61 6.85
N LEU A 53 7.95 2.32 6.69
CA LEU A 53 9.00 1.89 5.77
C LEU A 53 8.68 2.29 4.32
N ILE A 54 7.48 1.97 3.84
CA ILE A 54 7.07 2.28 2.47
C ILE A 54 7.03 3.81 2.25
N THR A 55 6.57 4.56 3.25
CA THR A 55 6.56 6.03 3.23
C THR A 55 7.96 6.60 3.08
N ARG A 56 8.91 6.13 3.90
CA ARG A 56 10.31 6.59 3.87
C ARG A 56 10.94 6.33 2.50
N ILE A 57 10.78 5.12 1.96
CA ILE A 57 11.30 4.77 0.63
C ILE A 57 10.64 5.64 -0.46
N LYS A 58 9.32 5.84 -0.42
CA LYS A 58 8.63 6.67 -1.40
C LYS A 58 9.10 8.12 -1.34
N THR A 59 9.31 8.67 -0.15
CA THR A 59 9.80 10.03 0.04
C THR A 59 11.20 10.19 -0.54
N ASP A 60 12.10 9.24 -0.27
CA ASP A 60 13.46 9.25 -0.82
C ASP A 60 13.47 9.13 -2.35
N LEU A 61 12.64 8.23 -2.91
CA LEU A 61 12.50 8.09 -4.36
C LEU A 61 11.85 9.32 -5.02
N LYS A 62 10.95 10.04 -4.34
CA LYS A 62 10.39 11.28 -4.86
C LYS A 62 11.46 12.38 -5.01
N LEU A 63 12.52 12.36 -4.19
CA LEU A 63 13.63 13.31 -4.29
C LEU A 63 14.56 13.00 -5.47
N HIS A 64 14.79 11.71 -5.74
CA HIS A 64 15.71 11.26 -6.78
C HIS A 64 15.05 11.07 -8.16
N CYS A 65 13.85 10.51 -8.19
CA CYS A 65 13.11 10.15 -9.40
C CYS A 65 11.60 10.42 -9.23
N PRO A 66 11.18 11.69 -9.24
CA PRO A 66 9.79 12.06 -9.01
C PRO A 66 8.85 11.43 -10.04
N GLY A 67 7.78 10.80 -9.55
CA GLY A 67 6.72 10.19 -10.36
C GLY A 67 7.01 8.78 -10.86
N ILE A 68 8.28 8.39 -10.97
CA ILE A 68 8.67 7.16 -11.68
C ILE A 68 8.22 5.86 -10.99
N VAL A 69 8.43 5.76 -9.67
CA VAL A 69 8.21 4.50 -8.94
C VAL A 69 6.88 4.54 -8.20
N SER A 70 6.01 3.56 -8.46
CA SER A 70 4.71 3.43 -7.78
C SER A 70 4.88 2.90 -6.34
N CYS A 71 3.96 3.27 -5.44
CA CYS A 71 3.93 2.75 -4.08
C CYS A 71 3.74 1.23 -4.05
N THR A 72 2.96 0.72 -4.99
CA THR A 72 2.74 -0.72 -5.15
C THR A 72 4.02 -1.47 -5.53
N ASP A 73 4.84 -0.93 -6.43
CA ASP A 73 6.13 -1.55 -6.78
C ASP A 73 7.16 -1.42 -5.65
N ILE A 74 7.11 -0.35 -4.87
CA ILE A 74 7.90 -0.25 -3.63
C ILE A 74 7.48 -1.35 -2.66
N LEU A 75 6.19 -1.55 -2.43
CA LEU A 75 5.68 -2.58 -1.53
C LEU A 75 6.08 -3.99 -1.97
N ALA A 76 5.92 -4.30 -3.26
CA ALA A 76 6.32 -5.59 -3.82
C ALA A 76 7.84 -5.81 -3.67
N THR A 77 8.65 -4.82 -4.08
CA THR A 77 10.12 -4.92 -4.05
C THR A 77 10.65 -5.04 -2.62
N SER A 78 10.14 -4.22 -1.70
CA SER A 78 10.48 -4.27 -0.27
C SER A 78 10.13 -5.64 0.32
N THR A 79 8.96 -6.20 0.00
CA THR A 79 8.55 -7.54 0.44
C THR A 79 9.56 -8.60 0.03
N ARG A 80 9.94 -8.64 -1.26
CA ARG A 80 10.92 -9.63 -1.75
C ARG A 80 12.29 -9.45 -1.10
N ASN A 81 12.76 -8.22 -0.93
CA ASN A 81 14.02 -7.94 -0.28
C ASN A 81 14.01 -8.44 1.18
N LEU A 82 12.93 -8.17 1.92
CA LEU A 82 12.78 -8.61 3.30
C LEU A 82 12.65 -10.13 3.43
N VAL A 83 11.91 -10.80 2.54
CA VAL A 83 11.85 -12.27 2.46
C VAL A 83 13.24 -12.84 2.23
N LYS A 84 14.02 -12.26 1.29
CA LYS A 84 15.38 -12.72 1.03
C LYS A 84 16.31 -12.52 2.24
N MET A 85 16.23 -11.35 2.88
CA MET A 85 17.04 -11.02 4.07
C MET A 85 16.73 -11.92 5.28
N THR A 86 15.51 -12.47 5.36
CA THR A 86 15.10 -13.38 6.43
C THR A 86 15.36 -14.86 6.11
N GLY A 87 16.10 -15.15 5.03
CA GLY A 87 16.48 -16.51 4.63
C GLY A 87 15.52 -17.17 3.64
N GLY A 88 14.50 -16.45 3.16
CA GLY A 88 13.59 -16.92 2.13
C GLY A 88 14.19 -16.95 0.71
N PRO A 89 13.43 -17.49 -0.26
CA PRO A 89 13.89 -17.58 -1.64
C PRO A 89 13.99 -16.20 -2.28
N PHE A 90 14.88 -16.09 -3.26
CA PHE A 90 14.88 -14.97 -4.20
C PHE A 90 13.90 -15.29 -5.33
N TYR A 91 13.08 -14.33 -5.72
CA TYR A 91 12.24 -14.40 -6.89
C TYR A 91 12.24 -13.04 -7.58
N GLU A 92 12.15 -13.05 -8.91
CA GLU A 92 12.03 -11.82 -9.67
C GLU A 92 10.61 -11.26 -9.54
N ILE A 93 10.52 -9.94 -9.40
CA ILE A 93 9.25 -9.22 -9.41
C ILE A 93 9.16 -8.47 -10.72
N LYS A 94 8.07 -8.73 -11.48
CA LYS A 94 7.68 -7.86 -12.58
C LYS A 94 7.26 -6.51 -12.02
N LEU A 95 7.93 -5.44 -12.45
CA LEU A 95 7.62 -4.06 -12.11
C LEU A 95 6.68 -3.42 -13.15
N GLY A 96 6.20 -2.22 -12.87
CA GLY A 96 5.28 -1.47 -13.72
C GLY A 96 3.84 -1.45 -13.20
N ARG A 97 3.62 -1.83 -11.92
CA ARG A 97 2.30 -1.67 -11.29
C ARG A 97 2.01 -0.19 -11.14
N LYS A 98 0.72 0.16 -11.21
CA LYS A 98 0.25 1.53 -11.06
C LYS A 98 -0.61 1.64 -9.82
N ASP A 99 -0.41 2.73 -9.12
CA ASP A 99 -1.17 3.04 -7.92
C ASP A 99 -2.62 3.42 -8.28
N ARG A 100 -3.60 2.92 -7.52
CA ARG A 100 -5.00 3.32 -7.64
C ARG A 100 -5.19 4.74 -7.13
N LEU A 101 -6.03 5.52 -7.82
CA LEU A 101 -6.32 6.92 -7.46
C LEU A 101 -7.31 7.06 -6.29
N VAL A 102 -7.96 5.97 -5.92
CA VAL A 102 -9.04 5.96 -4.93
C VAL A 102 -8.87 4.75 -4.02
N SER A 103 -8.72 4.99 -2.73
CA SER A 103 -8.78 3.94 -1.72
C SER A 103 -10.18 3.93 -1.11
N GLN A 104 -10.89 2.81 -1.21
CA GLN A 104 -12.25 2.69 -0.67
C GLN A 104 -12.34 1.44 0.18
N VAL A 105 -12.95 1.55 1.36
CA VAL A 105 -13.40 0.36 2.09
C VAL A 105 -14.41 -0.39 1.21
N LEU A 106 -13.97 -1.47 0.55
CA LEU A 106 -14.89 -2.38 -0.12
C LEU A 106 -15.70 -3.11 0.96
N LYS A 107 -16.99 -2.81 1.05
CA LYS A 107 -17.95 -3.67 1.75
C LYS A 107 -17.89 -5.04 1.06
N ARG A 108 -17.35 -6.06 1.73
CA ARG A 108 -17.21 -7.45 1.22
C ARG A 108 -18.57 -8.16 1.08
N GLU A 109 -19.49 -7.60 0.30
CA GLU A 109 -20.73 -8.25 -0.14
C GLU A 109 -20.72 -8.59 -1.64
N ARG A 110 -19.60 -8.39 -2.34
CA ARG A 110 -19.51 -8.60 -3.80
C ARG A 110 -18.51 -9.66 -4.25
N TYR A 111 -18.40 -10.77 -3.52
CA TYR A 111 -18.00 -12.03 -4.18
C TYR A 111 -19.24 -12.65 -4.85
N THR A 112 -19.82 -11.93 -5.80
CA THR A 112 -20.65 -12.53 -6.84
C THR A 112 -19.91 -12.29 -8.15
N PRO A 113 -19.37 -13.33 -8.80
CA PRO A 113 -18.65 -13.17 -10.05
C PRO A 113 -19.68 -12.86 -11.13
N ASN A 114 -19.95 -11.57 -11.38
CA ASN A 114 -20.71 -11.18 -12.55
C ASN A 114 -19.84 -10.37 -13.51
N ARG A 115 -19.68 -10.97 -14.69
CA ARG A 115 -18.82 -10.55 -15.78
C ARG A 115 -19.19 -9.17 -16.28
N GLY A 116 -18.16 -8.38 -16.58
CA GLY A 116 -18.20 -7.40 -17.66
C GLY A 116 -18.70 -6.01 -17.28
N LYS A 117 -17.79 -5.14 -16.83
CA LYS A 117 -17.90 -3.69 -17.09
C LYS A 117 -16.53 -3.10 -17.44
N ARG A 118 -16.31 -3.02 -18.75
CA ARG A 118 -15.52 -2.07 -19.55
C ARG A 118 -14.45 -1.24 -18.82
N HIS A 119 -13.20 -1.46 -19.24
CA HIS A 119 -12.06 -0.58 -19.00
C HIS A 119 -12.42 0.89 -19.27
N ALA A 120 -12.48 1.69 -18.20
CA ALA A 120 -12.41 3.13 -18.34
C ALA A 120 -10.95 3.51 -18.60
N THR A 121 -10.63 3.82 -19.86
CA THR A 121 -9.43 4.56 -20.25
C THR A 121 -9.50 5.97 -19.65
N ARG A 122 -9.18 6.12 -18.36
CA ARG A 122 -9.09 7.43 -17.70
C ARG A 122 -7.63 7.88 -17.70
N ARG A 123 -7.41 9.09 -18.23
CA ARG A 123 -6.10 9.65 -18.59
C ARG A 123 -5.09 9.57 -17.45
N ARG A 124 -3.86 9.23 -17.86
CA ARG A 124 -2.61 9.20 -17.09
C ARG A 124 -2.37 10.56 -16.40
N HIS A 125 -2.49 10.60 -15.09
CA HIS A 125 -1.78 11.55 -14.26
C HIS A 125 -1.18 10.76 -13.11
N GLU A 126 0.15 10.74 -13.03
CA GLU A 126 0.87 10.42 -11.80
C GLU A 126 0.24 11.19 -10.65
N GLN A 127 -0.41 10.48 -9.72
CA GLN A 127 -0.94 11.09 -8.53
C GLN A 127 -0.07 10.70 -7.35
N ARG A 128 0.29 11.74 -6.59
CA ARG A 128 0.99 11.68 -5.32
C ARG A 128 0.17 10.84 -4.34
N ILE A 129 0.43 9.54 -4.27
CA ILE A 129 0.22 8.84 -3.00
C ILE A 129 1.31 9.39 -2.07
N GLU A 130 0.92 10.35 -1.25
CA GLU A 130 1.58 10.63 0.01
C GLU A 130 0.97 9.64 0.99
N VAL A 131 1.73 8.60 1.35
CA VAL A 131 1.36 7.78 2.50
C VAL A 131 1.60 8.70 3.70
N PRO A 132 0.55 9.16 4.40
CA PRO A 132 0.77 10.02 5.54
C PRO A 132 1.48 9.19 6.61
N ALA A 133 2.61 9.72 7.09
CA ALA A 133 3.24 9.20 8.30
C ALA A 133 2.20 9.28 9.43
N ARG A 134 2.05 8.22 10.20
CA ARG A 134 1.06 8.17 11.27
C ARG A 134 1.39 9.29 12.26
N GLY A 135 0.44 10.21 12.48
CA GLY A 135 0.58 11.26 13.48
C GLY A 135 0.85 10.64 14.84
N SER A 136 1.90 11.08 15.51
CA SER A 136 2.12 10.84 16.92
C SER A 136 0.97 11.48 17.70
N GLU A 137 0.06 10.67 18.23
CA GLU A 137 -0.77 11.08 19.36
C GLU A 137 0.16 11.42 20.52
N ASP A 138 0.35 12.72 20.75
CA ASP A 138 0.95 13.26 21.97
C ASP A 138 0.04 12.87 23.14
N ARG A 139 0.44 11.81 23.82
CA ARG A 139 -0.04 11.50 25.17
C ARG A 139 0.49 12.61 26.08
N GLY A 140 -0.43 13.41 26.61
CA GLY A 140 -0.14 14.36 27.67
C GLY A 140 0.54 13.69 28.87
N THR A 141 1.61 14.35 29.33
CA THR A 141 2.27 14.33 30.65
C THR A 141 3.39 15.39 30.48
N HIS A 142 3.53 16.46 31.26
CA HIS A 142 3.37 16.64 32.69
C HIS A 142 3.20 18.14 33.02
#